data_AF-A0A7M3NL65-F1
#
_entry.id   AF-A0A7M3NL65-F1
#
_cell.length_a   1.000
_cell.length_b   1.000
_cell.length_c   1.000
_cell.angle_alpha   90.00
_cell.angle_beta   90.00
_cell.angle_gamma   90.00
#
_symmetry.space_group_name_H-M   'P 1'
#
loop_
_entity.id
_entity.type
_entity.pdbx_description
1 polymer ?
#
loop_
_entity_poly.entity_id
_entity_poly.type
_entity_poly.pdbx_seq_one_letter_code
_entity_poly.pdbx_strand_id
1 'polypeptide(L)'
;MASIRTARVIAAVSALPLAVALFSGVATADNGAIADNGSSAAVTEAAQGLIGSGVGGDNYGTSSTTQQQATGAGASNQSNTAQVNGSAFTSVNQGNDNTSVNFTPLWW
;
A
#
# COMPACT_ATOMS: atom_id res chain seq x y z
N MET A 1 52.94 -6.93 30.56
CA MET A 1 51.98 -5.97 29.96
C MET A 1 51.83 -6.07 28.43
N ALA A 2 52.82 -6.59 27.67
CA ALA A 2 52.76 -6.65 26.19
C ALA A 2 51.92 -7.82 25.62
N SER A 3 51.84 -8.98 26.29
CA SER A 3 51.10 -10.13 25.74
C SER A 3 49.58 -9.93 25.73
N ILE A 4 49.04 -9.24 26.75
CA ILE A 4 47.61 -8.87 26.80
C ILE A 4 47.25 -7.92 25.66
N ARG A 5 48.15 -6.99 25.29
CA ARG A 5 47.93 -6.09 24.15
C ARG A 5 47.86 -6.86 22.84
N THR A 6 48.73 -7.83 22.65
CA THR A 6 48.75 -8.69 21.45
C THR A 6 47.49 -9.56 21.36
N ALA A 7 47.09 -10.20 22.47
CA ALA A 7 45.88 -11.01 22.53
C ALA A 7 44.61 -10.18 22.23
N ARG A 8 44.52 -8.94 22.73
CA ARG A 8 43.41 -8.02 22.44
C ARG A 8 43.35 -7.61 20.97
N VAL A 9 44.50 -7.39 20.33
CA VAL A 9 44.57 -7.05 18.90
C VAL A 9 44.10 -8.23 18.05
N ILE A 10 44.55 -9.45 18.35
CA ILE A 10 44.12 -10.65 17.63
C ILE A 10 42.60 -10.86 17.79
N ALA A 11 42.09 -10.70 19.01
CA ALA A 11 40.65 -10.79 19.26
C ALA A 11 39.86 -9.76 18.44
N ALA A 12 40.31 -8.50 18.40
CA ALA A 12 39.66 -7.44 17.62
C ALA A 12 39.64 -7.74 16.12
N VAL A 13 40.76 -8.21 15.55
CA VAL A 13 40.84 -8.56 14.13
C VAL A 13 39.97 -9.79 13.81
N SER A 14 39.95 -10.79 14.68
CA SER A 14 39.13 -12.00 14.50
C SER A 14 37.62 -11.73 14.55
N ALA A 15 37.20 -10.63 15.18
CA ALA A 15 35.79 -10.22 15.24
C ALA A 15 35.33 -9.46 13.99
N LEU A 16 36.23 -9.04 13.09
CA LEU A 16 35.88 -8.25 11.91
C LEU A 16 34.89 -8.94 10.96
N PRO A 17 35.00 -10.25 10.64
CA PRO A 17 34.03 -10.92 9.77
C PRO A 17 32.61 -10.94 10.37
N LEU A 18 32.51 -11.14 11.69
CA LEU A 18 31.23 -11.08 12.41
C LEU A 18 30.68 -9.66 12.43
N ALA A 19 31.54 -8.65 12.62
CA ALA A 19 31.16 -7.25 12.54
C ALA A 19 30.66 -6.89 11.14
N VAL A 20 31.33 -7.36 10.09
CA VAL A 20 30.85 -7.19 8.71
C VAL A 20 29.49 -7.83 8.55
N ALA A 21 29.30 -9.11 8.92
CA ALA A 21 27.99 -9.76 8.79
C ALA A 21 26.87 -9.05 9.57
N LEU A 22 27.16 -8.54 10.76
CA LEU A 22 26.17 -7.85 11.60
C LEU A 22 25.86 -6.43 11.10
N PHE A 23 26.83 -5.74 10.50
CA PHE A 23 26.71 -4.33 10.11
C PHE A 23 26.62 -4.08 8.59
N SER A 24 26.83 -5.10 7.76
CA SER A 24 26.71 -5.00 6.29
C SER A 24 25.37 -5.50 5.76
N GLY A 25 24.49 -6.02 6.62
CA GLY A 25 23.14 -6.40 6.23
C GLY A 25 22.31 -5.17 5.88
N VAL A 26 22.01 -4.97 4.59
CA VAL A 26 20.90 -4.11 4.17
C VAL A 26 19.65 -4.97 4.19
N ALA A 27 18.63 -4.58 4.95
CA ALA A 27 17.31 -5.18 4.81
C ALA A 27 16.74 -4.72 3.45
N THR A 28 16.99 -5.49 2.41
CA THR A 28 16.35 -5.27 1.10
C THR A 28 14.94 -5.85 1.19
N ALA A 29 13.96 -5.01 1.49
CA ALA A 29 12.57 -5.36 1.27
C ALA A 29 12.33 -5.32 -0.25
N ASP A 30 12.18 -6.49 -0.88
CA ASP A 30 11.71 -6.57 -2.26
C ASP A 30 10.23 -6.19 -2.31
N ASN A 31 9.89 -5.34 -3.28
CA ASN A 31 8.60 -4.68 -3.42
C ASN A 31 8.11 -4.72 -4.88
N GLY A 32 8.62 -5.71 -5.62
CA GLY A 32 8.57 -5.77 -7.07
C GLY A 32 7.77 -6.95 -7.61
N ALA A 33 7.23 -6.78 -8.80
CA ALA A 33 6.57 -7.83 -9.56
C ALA A 33 7.57 -8.39 -10.58
N ILE A 34 7.90 -9.67 -10.52
CA ILE A 34 8.79 -10.32 -11.50
C ILE A 34 7.94 -11.08 -12.51
N ALA A 35 8.10 -10.77 -13.80
CA ALA A 35 7.47 -11.51 -14.91
C ALA A 35 8.52 -11.96 -15.94
N ASP A 36 8.30 -13.14 -16.51
CA ASP A 36 9.03 -13.70 -17.64
C ASP A 36 8.07 -14.14 -18.77
N ASN A 37 8.61 -14.55 -19.92
CA ASN A 37 7.88 -15.20 -21.02
C ASN A 37 6.55 -14.53 -21.46
N GLY A 38 6.49 -13.20 -21.50
CA GLY A 38 5.29 -12.46 -21.93
C GLY A 38 4.18 -12.39 -20.88
N SER A 39 4.47 -12.79 -19.64
CA SER A 39 3.57 -12.72 -18.50
C SER A 39 3.37 -11.30 -18.00
N SER A 40 2.22 -11.04 -17.39
CA SER A 40 1.97 -9.81 -16.65
C SER A 40 2.31 -10.04 -15.18
N ALA A 41 3.23 -9.24 -14.62
CA ALA A 41 3.44 -9.17 -13.18
C ALA A 41 2.94 -7.83 -12.68
N ALA A 42 2.25 -7.88 -11.55
CA ALA A 42 1.53 -6.76 -10.98
C ALA A 42 1.83 -6.78 -9.48
N VAL A 43 2.36 -5.68 -8.96
CA VAL A 43 2.51 -5.48 -7.53
C VAL A 43 1.52 -4.42 -7.06
N THR A 44 0.87 -4.71 -5.95
CA THR A 44 0.19 -3.73 -5.10
C THR A 44 0.90 -3.78 -3.76
N GLU A 45 1.94 -2.96 -3.58
CA GLU A 45 2.65 -2.88 -2.30
C GLU A 45 1.72 -2.30 -1.23
N ALA A 46 1.03 -3.17 -0.49
CA ALA A 46 0.31 -2.79 0.73
C ALA A 46 1.26 -2.47 1.91
N ALA A 47 2.59 -2.43 1.68
CA ALA A 47 3.55 -1.90 2.63
C ALA A 47 3.89 -0.41 2.41
N GLN A 48 3.51 0.21 1.28
CA GLN A 48 3.68 1.66 1.04
C GLN A 48 2.56 2.32 0.20
N GLY A 49 1.62 1.57 -0.38
CA GLY A 49 0.43 2.08 -1.08
C GLY A 49 -0.81 2.23 -0.19
N LEU A 50 -0.70 1.81 1.08
CA LEU A 50 -1.75 1.91 2.09
C LEU A 50 -1.27 2.49 3.43
N ILE A 51 0.01 2.86 3.53
CA ILE A 51 0.50 3.63 4.68
C ILE A 51 -0.11 5.03 4.59
N GLY A 52 -0.97 5.35 5.58
CA GLY A 52 -1.75 6.59 5.59
C GLY A 52 -3.18 6.45 5.05
N SER A 53 -3.63 5.24 4.70
CA SER A 53 -5.04 5.02 4.39
C SER A 53 -5.83 4.84 5.68
N GLY A 54 -6.70 5.81 5.96
CA GLY A 54 -7.41 5.94 7.22
C GLY A 54 -7.23 7.35 7.80
N VAL A 55 -7.73 7.56 9.01
CA VAL A 55 -7.57 8.83 9.74
C VAL A 55 -6.56 8.65 10.87
N GLY A 56 -5.54 9.50 10.92
CA GLY A 56 -4.49 9.45 11.96
C GLY A 56 -4.92 9.96 13.34
N GLY A 57 -6.21 10.27 13.52
CA GLY A 57 -6.84 10.82 14.72
C GLY A 57 -8.35 10.62 14.65
N ASP A 58 -9.14 11.39 15.40
CA ASP A 58 -10.60 11.22 15.42
C ASP A 58 -11.23 11.50 14.05
N ASN A 59 -12.17 10.66 13.64
CA ASN A 59 -12.98 10.85 12.45
C ASN A 59 -14.46 10.94 12.82
N TYR A 60 -15.01 12.15 12.70
CA TYR A 60 -16.43 12.45 12.94
C TYR A 60 -17.27 12.36 11.65
N GLY A 61 -16.73 11.71 10.61
CA GLY A 61 -17.41 11.46 9.36
C GLY A 61 -16.95 10.20 8.64
N THR A 62 -16.72 10.28 7.34
CA THR A 62 -16.43 9.10 6.50
C THR A 62 -15.01 9.13 5.96
N SER A 63 -14.36 7.97 6.01
CA SER A 63 -13.06 7.70 5.40
C SER A 63 -13.21 6.47 4.53
N SER A 64 -12.81 6.54 3.26
CA SER A 64 -12.76 5.38 2.38
C SER A 64 -11.47 5.38 1.61
N THR A 65 -10.96 4.18 1.40
CA THR A 65 -9.81 3.93 0.57
C THR A 65 -10.19 2.84 -0.42
N THR A 66 -9.97 3.09 -1.70
CA THR A 66 -10.16 2.09 -2.75
C THR A 66 -8.85 1.90 -3.48
N GLN A 67 -8.33 0.67 -3.44
CA GLN A 67 -7.22 0.25 -4.29
C GLN A 67 -7.76 -0.63 -5.41
N GLN A 68 -7.31 -0.37 -6.63
CA GLN A 68 -7.70 -1.14 -7.80
C GLN A 68 -6.50 -1.36 -8.72
N GLN A 69 -6.24 -2.61 -9.07
CA GLN A 69 -5.23 -3.01 -10.04
C GLN A 69 -5.85 -3.92 -11.10
N ALA A 70 -5.74 -3.55 -12.37
CA ALA A 70 -6.21 -4.32 -13.53
C ALA A 70 -5.00 -4.52 -14.43
N THR A 71 -4.57 -5.76 -14.62
CA THR A 71 -3.39 -6.08 -15.44
C THR A 71 -3.69 -7.22 -16.40
N GLY A 72 -3.04 -7.19 -17.57
CA GLY A 72 -3.31 -8.11 -18.67
C GLY A 72 -4.29 -7.56 -19.72
N ALA A 73 -4.30 -8.17 -20.90
CA ALA A 73 -5.17 -7.77 -22.00
C ALA A 73 -6.65 -8.02 -21.67
N GLY A 74 -7.50 -7.02 -21.88
CA GLY A 74 -8.92 -7.09 -21.55
C GLY A 74 -9.25 -6.83 -20.08
N ALA A 75 -8.26 -6.47 -19.26
CA ALA A 75 -8.49 -6.13 -17.87
C ALA A 75 -9.21 -4.77 -17.76
N SER A 76 -10.25 -4.72 -16.93
CA SER A 76 -10.97 -3.50 -16.59
C SER A 76 -11.20 -3.47 -15.09
N ASN A 77 -11.10 -2.29 -14.48
CA ASN A 77 -11.52 -2.07 -13.11
C ASN A 77 -12.60 -1.00 -13.05
N GLN A 78 -13.52 -1.20 -12.13
CA GLN A 78 -14.63 -0.31 -11.85
C GLN A 78 -14.76 -0.19 -10.34
N SER A 79 -14.68 1.03 -9.79
CA SER A 79 -14.97 1.29 -8.38
C SER A 79 -16.14 2.24 -8.28
N ASN A 80 -17.14 1.85 -7.51
CA ASN A 80 -18.25 2.72 -7.14
C ASN A 80 -18.22 2.85 -5.61
N THR A 81 -17.71 3.97 -5.10
CA THR A 81 -17.65 4.26 -3.66
C THR A 81 -18.51 5.48 -3.34
N ALA A 82 -19.46 5.33 -2.43
CA ALA A 82 -20.31 6.40 -1.92
C ALA A 82 -20.24 6.38 -0.41
N GLN A 83 -20.09 7.56 0.17
CA GLN A 83 -20.05 7.74 1.61
C GLN A 83 -21.02 8.85 1.98
N VAL A 84 -21.86 8.57 2.99
CA VAL A 84 -22.84 9.52 3.50
C VAL A 84 -22.55 9.73 4.97
N ASN A 85 -22.40 10.98 5.39
CA ASN A 85 -22.30 11.36 6.79
C ASN A 85 -23.28 12.51 7.07
N GLY A 86 -24.24 12.30 7.97
CA GLY A 86 -25.17 13.33 8.44
C GLY A 86 -26.35 13.65 7.51
N SER A 87 -27.20 12.67 7.15
CA SER A 87 -28.45 12.92 6.41
C SER A 87 -29.62 12.06 6.90
N ALA A 88 -30.83 12.65 6.94
CA ALA A 88 -32.08 11.94 7.27
C ALA A 88 -32.67 11.16 6.08
N PHE A 89 -32.49 11.65 4.83
CA PHE A 89 -32.89 10.97 3.60
C PHE A 89 -31.84 11.19 2.51
N THR A 90 -31.04 10.17 2.20
CA THR A 90 -30.14 10.19 1.04
C THR A 90 -30.42 8.99 0.16
N SER A 91 -30.84 9.24 -1.07
CA SER A 91 -30.86 8.22 -2.11
C SER A 91 -29.45 8.12 -2.72
N VAL A 92 -28.87 6.93 -2.62
CA VAL A 92 -27.58 6.61 -3.24
C VAL A 92 -27.85 5.63 -4.37
N ASN A 93 -27.56 6.04 -5.60
CA ASN A 93 -27.58 5.14 -6.75
C ASN A 93 -26.13 4.88 -7.19
N GLN A 94 -25.56 3.79 -6.68
CA GLN A 94 -24.25 3.29 -7.09
C GLN A 94 -24.45 2.19 -8.13
N GLY A 95 -24.55 2.59 -9.39
CA GLY A 95 -24.58 1.69 -10.53
C GLY A 95 -23.51 2.06 -11.55
N ASN A 96 -23.21 1.12 -12.44
CA ASN A 96 -22.32 1.34 -13.59
C ASN A 96 -23.10 1.87 -14.80
N ASP A 97 -24.41 2.04 -14.65
CA ASP A 97 -25.34 2.46 -15.69
C ASP A 97 -25.45 3.99 -15.77
N ASN A 98 -25.66 4.51 -16.98
CA ASN A 98 -25.98 5.92 -17.19
C ASN A 98 -27.35 6.24 -16.56
N THR A 99 -27.36 6.86 -15.39
CA THR A 99 -28.61 7.25 -14.72
C THR A 99 -29.08 8.59 -15.27
N SER A 100 -30.18 8.62 -16.03
CA SER A 100 -30.84 9.85 -16.46
C SER A 100 -31.93 10.22 -15.46
N VAL A 101 -31.70 11.27 -14.66
CA VAL A 101 -32.73 11.83 -13.78
C VAL A 101 -33.47 12.91 -14.52
N ASN A 102 -34.75 12.67 -14.84
CA ASN A 102 -35.60 13.64 -15.52
C ASN A 102 -36.67 14.13 -14.55
N PHE A 103 -36.70 15.43 -14.28
CA PHE A 103 -37.71 16.03 -13.42
C PHE A 103 -38.87 16.51 -14.28
N THR A 104 -40.06 15.97 -14.04
CA THR A 104 -41.31 16.51 -14.59
C THR A 104 -41.93 17.46 -13.56
N PRO A 105 -42.62 18.52 -13.99
CA PRO A 105 -43.38 19.38 -13.09
C PRO A 105 -44.34 18.54 -12.23
N LEU A 106 -44.36 18.78 -10.92
CA LEU A 106 -45.30 18.11 -10.01
C LEU A 106 -46.74 18.61 -10.21
N TRP A 107 -46.88 19.81 -10.77
CA TRP A 107 -48.14 20.38 -11.24
C TRP A 107 -47.86 21.36 -12.38
N TRP A 108 -48.90 21.54 -13.17
CA TRP A 108 -48.99 22.25 -14.45
C TRP A 108 -48.97 23.77 -14.28
#